data_AF-A0A1D6EU27-F1
#
_entry.id   AF-A0A1D6EU27-F1
#
_cell.length_a   1.000
_cell.length_b   1.000
_cell.length_c   1.000
_cell.angle_alpha   90.00
_cell.angle_beta   90.00
_cell.angle_gamma   90.00
#
_symmetry.space_group_name_H-M   'P 1'
#
loop_
_entity.id
_entity.type
_entity.pdbx_description
1 polymer ?
#
loop_
_entity_poly.entity_id
_entity_poly.type
_entity_poly.pdbx_seq_one_letter_code
_entity_poly.pdbx_strand_id
1 'polypeptide(L)'
;MDTLMKVFDKAVESRFDRRCTFVALGGGVIGDMCGFAAAAFLRGVNFIQIPTTLMAQVDSSVGGKTGINHPLGKNLIGAFYQPQCVLIDTDTLNTLPDRELASGIAEVVKYGLIRDAPFFEWQEKNMPELLARLSRLGLDMEHGSMGRLSQLE
;
A
#
# COMPACT_ATOMS: atom_id res chain seq x y z
N MET A 1 -18.80 4.21 -2.10
CA MET A 1 -18.97 5.64 -1.78
C MET A 1 -19.38 5.83 -0.32
N ASP A 2 -20.32 5.04 0.19
CA ASP A 2 -20.86 5.17 1.55
C ASP A 2 -19.80 5.14 2.66
N THR A 3 -18.82 4.22 2.59
CA THR A 3 -17.71 4.18 3.55
C THR A 3 -16.80 5.41 3.43
N LEU A 4 -16.57 5.92 2.21
CA LEU A 4 -15.74 7.11 1.97
C LEU A 4 -16.40 8.36 2.57
N MET A 5 -17.73 8.47 2.49
CA MET A 5 -18.47 9.60 3.07
C MET A 5 -18.23 9.75 4.56
N LYS A 6 -18.09 8.64 5.31
CA LYS A 6 -17.75 8.69 6.75
C LYS A 6 -16.44 9.41 7.04
N VAL A 7 -15.47 9.35 6.13
CA VAL A 7 -14.19 10.08 6.25
C VAL A 7 -14.43 11.57 6.09
N PHE A 8 -15.22 11.97 5.08
CA PHE A 8 -15.56 13.38 4.86
C PHE A 8 -16.41 13.95 5.98
N ASP A 9 -17.44 13.23 6.42
CA ASP A 9 -18.31 13.63 7.53
C ASP A 9 -17.47 13.91 8.77
N LYS A 10 -16.59 12.97 9.13
CA LYS A 10 -15.71 13.15 10.30
C LYS A 10 -14.77 14.34 10.15
N ALA A 11 -14.18 14.55 8.97
CA ALA A 11 -13.27 15.67 8.73
C ALA A 11 -13.98 17.04 8.80
N VAL A 12 -15.21 17.13 8.28
CA VAL A 12 -16.04 18.35 8.34
C VAL A 12 -16.51 18.62 9.76
N GLU A 13 -17.03 17.61 10.47
CA GLU A 13 -17.43 17.72 11.88
C GLU A 13 -16.28 18.18 12.77
N SER A 14 -15.08 17.67 12.50
CA SER A 14 -13.85 18.03 13.22
C SER A 14 -13.23 19.36 12.75
N ARG A 15 -13.87 20.04 11.78
CA ARG A 15 -13.46 21.35 11.23
C ARG A 15 -12.02 21.35 10.70
N PHE A 16 -11.59 20.27 10.05
CA PHE A 16 -10.28 20.23 9.41
C PHE A 16 -10.19 21.22 8.24
N ASP A 17 -9.04 21.87 8.13
CA ASP A 17 -8.72 22.80 7.05
C ASP A 17 -7.70 22.20 6.06
N ARG A 18 -7.26 23.01 5.09
CA ARG A 18 -6.35 22.58 4.01
C ARG A 18 -4.97 22.13 4.48
N ARG A 19 -4.57 22.45 5.72
CA ARG A 19 -3.29 22.06 6.31
C ARG A 19 -3.37 20.74 7.08
N CYS A 20 -4.56 20.13 7.18
CA CYS A 20 -4.67 18.82 7.79
C CYS A 20 -3.88 17.78 6.97
N THR A 21 -3.51 16.69 7.63
CA THR A 21 -2.86 15.54 6.97
C THR A 21 -3.62 14.29 7.32
N PHE A 22 -4.05 13.55 6.30
CA PHE A 22 -4.68 12.25 6.49
C PHE A 22 -3.60 11.18 6.61
N VAL A 23 -3.78 10.21 7.51
CA VAL A 23 -2.83 9.11 7.68
C VAL A 23 -3.55 7.81 7.34
N ALA A 24 -3.13 7.17 6.24
CA ALA A 24 -3.64 5.89 5.81
C ALA A 24 -2.89 4.76 6.52
N LEU A 25 -3.39 4.34 7.68
CA LEU A 25 -2.85 3.22 8.45
C LEU A 25 -3.66 1.95 8.16
N GLY A 26 -3.11 1.03 7.36
CA GLY A 26 -3.84 -0.19 6.97
C GLY A 26 -3.25 -0.88 5.74
N GLY A 27 -4.00 -1.83 5.16
CA GLY A 27 -3.66 -2.42 3.86
C GLY A 27 -4.11 -1.55 2.68
N GLY A 28 -4.00 -2.09 1.46
CA GLY A 28 -4.27 -1.33 0.22
C GLY A 28 -5.68 -0.75 0.13
N VAL A 29 -6.69 -1.40 0.71
CA VAL A 29 -8.07 -0.86 0.78
C VAL A 29 -8.13 0.48 1.53
N ILE A 30 -7.41 0.59 2.65
CA ILE A 30 -7.33 1.84 3.42
C ILE A 30 -6.47 2.86 2.68
N GLY A 31 -5.37 2.42 2.05
CA GLY A 31 -4.53 3.27 1.20
C GLY A 31 -5.31 3.96 0.09
N ASP A 32 -6.04 3.18 -0.72
CA ASP A 32 -6.84 3.68 -1.84
C ASP A 32 -7.95 4.63 -1.37
N MET A 33 -8.71 4.23 -0.35
CA MET A 33 -9.83 5.01 0.16
C MET A 33 -9.38 6.32 0.81
N CYS A 34 -8.34 6.26 1.66
CA CYS A 34 -7.81 7.43 2.36
C CYS A 34 -7.10 8.38 1.39
N GLY A 35 -6.33 7.85 0.44
CA GLY A 35 -5.69 8.64 -0.60
C GLY A 35 -6.71 9.37 -1.48
N PHE A 36 -7.80 8.69 -1.86
CA PHE A 36 -8.87 9.33 -2.63
C PHE A 36 -9.64 10.36 -1.79
N ALA A 37 -9.87 10.07 -0.51
CA ALA A 37 -10.45 11.05 0.42
C ALA A 37 -9.56 12.30 0.53
N ALA A 38 -8.25 12.14 0.68
CA ALA A 38 -7.30 13.25 0.76
C ALA A 38 -7.26 14.07 -0.54
N ALA A 39 -7.31 13.42 -1.70
CA ALA A 39 -7.37 14.07 -3.00
C ALA A 39 -8.63 14.94 -3.18
N ALA A 40 -9.78 14.44 -2.68
CA ALA A 40 -11.07 15.10 -2.84
C ALA A 40 -11.36 16.15 -1.75
N PHE A 41 -10.98 15.90 -0.50
CA PHE A 41 -11.31 16.76 0.63
C PHE A 41 -10.69 18.15 0.43
N LEU A 42 -11.54 19.19 0.47
CA LEU A 42 -11.15 20.57 0.15
C LEU A 42 -10.40 20.73 -1.20
N ARG A 43 -10.55 19.79 -2.14
CA ARG A 43 -9.80 19.70 -3.41
C ARG A 43 -8.30 19.41 -3.24
N GLY A 44 -7.94 18.68 -2.20
CA GLY A 44 -6.57 18.24 -1.93
C GLY A 44 -6.07 18.71 -0.58
N VAL A 45 -5.73 17.74 0.26
CA VAL A 45 -4.98 17.91 1.52
C VAL A 45 -3.87 16.86 1.57
N ASN A 46 -2.84 17.14 2.37
CA ASN A 46 -1.72 16.20 2.51
C ASN A 46 -2.19 14.84 3.02
N PHE A 47 -1.49 13.78 2.62
CA PHE A 47 -1.65 12.48 3.26
C PHE A 47 -0.34 11.69 3.33
N ILE A 48 -0.28 10.76 4.27
CA ILE A 48 0.84 9.84 4.50
C ILE A 48 0.31 8.41 4.41
N GLN A 49 1.07 7.51 3.79
CA GLN A 49 0.78 6.08 3.81
C GLN A 49 1.61 5.35 4.87
N ILE A 50 0.96 4.51 5.66
CA ILE A 50 1.59 3.56 6.58
C ILE A 50 1.02 2.17 6.26
N PRO A 51 1.54 1.50 5.21
CA PRO A 51 1.05 0.20 4.76
C PRO A 51 1.41 -0.91 5.77
N THR A 52 0.41 -1.68 6.18
CA THR A 52 0.52 -2.74 7.21
C THR A 52 0.27 -4.15 6.68
N THR A 53 0.10 -4.29 5.35
CA THR A 53 0.06 -5.58 4.67
C THR A 53 1.19 -5.65 3.67
N LEU A 54 1.76 -6.83 3.45
CA LEU A 54 2.85 -7.00 2.49
C LEU A 54 2.44 -6.56 1.09
N MET A 55 1.21 -6.92 0.67
CA MET A 55 0.60 -6.43 -0.58
C MET A 55 0.65 -4.90 -0.71
N ALA A 56 0.32 -4.16 0.36
CA ALA A 56 0.35 -2.71 0.32
C ALA A 56 1.77 -2.14 0.31
N GLN A 57 2.69 -2.80 1.00
CA GLN A 57 4.10 -2.41 1.08
C GLN A 57 4.82 -2.55 -0.28
N VAL A 58 4.42 -3.54 -1.10
CA VAL A 58 5.12 -3.87 -2.37
C VAL A 58 4.38 -3.45 -3.65
N ASP A 59 3.15 -2.95 -3.53
CA ASP A 59 2.34 -2.59 -4.71
C ASP A 59 1.55 -1.30 -4.47
N SER A 60 0.49 -1.35 -3.64
CA SER A 60 -0.49 -0.25 -3.60
C SER A 60 -0.02 1.06 -2.95
N SER A 61 1.15 1.06 -2.29
CA SER A 61 1.71 2.28 -1.71
C SER A 61 2.56 3.12 -2.67
N VAL A 62 2.85 2.59 -3.86
CA VAL A 62 3.61 3.24 -4.92
C VAL A 62 2.66 3.70 -6.04
N GLY A 63 3.03 4.75 -6.77
CA GLY A 63 2.31 5.19 -7.98
C GLY A 63 1.17 6.18 -7.79
N GLY A 64 0.71 6.39 -6.55
CA GLY A 64 -0.31 7.39 -6.23
C GLY A 64 -1.70 7.09 -6.83
N LYS A 65 -1.96 5.86 -7.27
CA LYS A 65 -3.30 5.43 -7.68
C LYS A 65 -4.16 5.29 -6.43
N THR A 66 -5.28 5.99 -6.39
CA THR A 66 -6.22 5.97 -5.26
C THR A 66 -7.64 5.80 -5.79
N GLY A 67 -8.54 5.21 -5.01
CA GLY A 67 -9.91 5.07 -5.46
C GLY A 67 -10.80 4.18 -4.62
N ILE A 68 -11.98 3.90 -5.19
CA ILE A 68 -13.01 3.05 -4.62
C ILE A 68 -13.70 2.25 -5.73
N ASN A 69 -14.37 1.18 -5.32
CA ASN A 69 -15.19 0.38 -6.21
C ASN A 69 -16.55 1.03 -6.47
N HIS A 70 -17.06 0.80 -7.67
CA HIS A 70 -18.47 0.94 -8.01
C HIS A 70 -19.13 -0.46 -7.97
N PRO A 71 -20.44 -0.61 -7.69
CA PRO A 71 -21.10 -1.92 -7.72
C PRO A 71 -20.90 -2.70 -9.04
N LEU A 72 -20.67 -1.99 -10.14
CA LEU A 72 -20.44 -2.56 -11.48
C LEU A 72 -18.96 -2.73 -11.85
N GLY A 73 -18.02 -2.38 -10.98
CA GLY A 73 -16.60 -2.54 -11.32
C GLY A 73 -15.61 -2.08 -10.27
N LYS A 74 -14.45 -2.75 -10.28
CA LYS A 74 -13.36 -2.52 -9.33
C LYS A 74 -12.54 -1.29 -9.74
N ASN A 75 -12.19 -0.44 -8.78
CA ASN A 75 -11.28 0.70 -8.93
C ASN A 75 -11.64 1.68 -10.07
N LEU A 76 -12.93 1.85 -10.37
CA LEU A 76 -13.39 2.71 -11.46
C LEU A 76 -13.46 4.20 -11.11
N ILE A 77 -13.50 4.54 -9.81
CA ILE A 77 -13.66 5.91 -9.33
C ILE A 77 -12.47 6.23 -8.45
N GLY A 78 -11.70 7.25 -8.80
CA GLY A 78 -10.45 7.52 -8.10
C GLY A 78 -9.73 8.76 -8.60
N ALA A 79 -8.50 8.93 -8.11
CA ALA A 79 -7.59 10.01 -8.49
C ALA A 79 -6.14 9.52 -8.46
N PHE A 80 -5.29 10.16 -9.27
CA PHE A 80 -3.85 10.08 -9.10
C PHE A 80 -3.42 11.16 -8.09
N TYR A 81 -3.00 10.74 -6.90
CA TYR A 81 -2.67 11.64 -5.79
C TYR A 81 -1.52 11.06 -4.95
N GLN A 82 -0.39 11.77 -4.92
CA GLN A 82 0.84 11.28 -4.30
C GLN A 82 0.85 11.54 -2.78
N PRO A 83 1.27 10.57 -1.96
CA PRO A 83 1.48 10.81 -0.53
C PRO A 83 2.70 11.71 -0.32
N GLN A 84 2.76 12.36 0.84
CA GLN A 84 3.96 13.10 1.28
C GLN A 84 5.13 12.15 1.59
N CYS A 85 4.81 10.97 2.12
CA CYS A 85 5.75 9.87 2.29
C CYS A 85 5.00 8.53 2.45
N VAL A 86 5.74 7.45 2.27
CA VAL A 86 5.34 6.08 2.60
C VAL A 86 6.26 5.61 3.72
N LEU A 87 5.69 5.21 4.86
CA LEU A 87 6.43 4.70 6.01
C LEU A 87 6.14 3.22 6.16
N ILE A 88 7.13 2.39 5.83
CA ILE A 88 7.01 0.94 5.95
C ILE A 88 7.72 0.49 7.22
N ASP A 89 6.98 -0.27 8.03
CA ASP A 89 7.49 -0.95 9.21
C ASP A 89 7.21 -2.45 9.07
N THR A 90 8.27 -3.24 8.87
CA THR A 90 8.18 -4.69 8.70
C THR A 90 7.60 -5.39 9.93
N ASP A 91 7.70 -4.80 11.12
CA ASP A 91 7.20 -5.41 12.35
C ASP A 91 5.67 -5.54 12.33
N THR A 92 4.98 -4.72 11.53
CA THR A 92 3.52 -4.82 11.34
C THR A 92 3.11 -6.16 10.73
N LEU A 93 3.98 -6.77 9.91
CA LEU A 93 3.74 -8.08 9.29
C LEU A 93 3.71 -9.23 10.32
N ASN A 94 4.30 -9.04 11.51
CA ASN A 94 4.28 -10.05 12.57
C ASN A 94 2.85 -10.37 13.06
N THR A 95 1.91 -9.44 12.88
CA THR A 95 0.49 -9.63 13.25
C THR A 95 -0.43 -9.97 12.07
N LEU A 96 0.09 -9.93 10.84
CA LEU A 96 -0.68 -10.20 9.63
C LEU A 96 -1.08 -11.69 9.59
N PRO A 97 -2.29 -12.08 9.13
CA PRO A 97 -2.63 -13.49 8.94
C PRO A 97 -1.75 -14.14 7.85
N ASP A 98 -1.39 -15.43 8.00
CA ASP A 98 -0.52 -16.14 7.05
C ASP A 98 -1.04 -16.09 5.61
N ARG A 99 -2.36 -16.18 5.44
CA ARG A 99 -3.00 -16.09 4.12
C ARG A 99 -2.77 -14.73 3.45
N GLU A 100 -2.78 -13.64 4.22
CA GLU A 100 -2.54 -12.29 3.71
C GLU A 100 -1.05 -12.01 3.48
N LEU A 101 -0.17 -12.66 4.27
CA LEU A 101 1.26 -12.65 3.97
C LEU A 101 1.54 -13.35 2.63
N ALA A 102 0.98 -14.56 2.44
CA ALA A 102 1.15 -15.33 1.22
C ALA A 102 0.60 -14.60 -0.02
N SER A 103 -0.51 -13.86 0.12
CA SER A 103 -1.05 -13.04 -0.98
C SER A 103 -0.08 -11.93 -1.39
N GLY A 104 0.56 -11.27 -0.43
CA GLY A 104 1.62 -10.28 -0.70
C GLY A 104 2.87 -10.89 -1.34
N ILE A 105 3.30 -12.08 -0.90
CA ILE A 105 4.45 -12.78 -1.48
C ILE A 105 4.20 -13.08 -2.97
N ALA A 106 2.96 -13.41 -3.37
CA ALA A 106 2.64 -13.65 -4.77
C ALA A 106 2.95 -12.44 -5.67
N GLU A 107 2.74 -11.21 -5.19
CA GLU A 107 3.13 -10.00 -5.92
C GLU A 107 4.64 -9.80 -5.97
N VAL A 108 5.37 -10.19 -4.91
CA VAL A 108 6.84 -10.18 -4.94
C VAL A 108 7.38 -11.17 -5.97
N VAL A 109 6.75 -12.35 -6.07
CA VAL A 109 7.06 -13.36 -7.09
C VAL A 109 6.79 -12.86 -8.50
N LYS A 110 5.68 -12.15 -8.71
CA LYS A 110 5.37 -11.49 -9.99
C LYS A 110 6.56 -10.69 -10.48
N TYR A 111 7.16 -9.83 -9.64
CA TYR A 111 8.29 -8.98 -10.03
C TYR A 111 9.53 -9.77 -10.49
N GLY A 112 9.86 -10.86 -9.80
CA GLY A 112 10.95 -11.76 -10.23
C GLY A 112 10.68 -12.34 -11.62
N LEU A 113 9.47 -12.86 -11.84
CA LEU A 113 9.08 -13.48 -13.10
C LEU A 113 9.06 -12.51 -14.29
N ILE A 114 8.56 -11.29 -14.11
CA ILE A 114 8.35 -10.37 -15.23
C ILE A 114 9.58 -9.54 -15.58
N ARG A 115 10.51 -9.34 -14.64
CA ARG A 115 11.57 -8.33 -14.78
C ARG A 115 12.93 -8.66 -14.15
N ASP A 116 13.04 -9.67 -13.28
CA ASP A 116 14.29 -9.87 -12.52
C ASP A 116 14.53 -11.36 -12.21
N ALA A 117 15.14 -12.07 -13.17
CA ALA A 117 15.47 -13.49 -13.02
C ALA A 117 16.42 -13.78 -11.84
N PRO A 118 17.49 -13.00 -11.58
CA PRO A 118 18.30 -13.18 -10.37
C PRO A 118 17.49 -13.02 -9.08
N PHE A 119 16.53 -12.10 -9.03
CA PHE A 119 15.64 -11.95 -7.89
C PHE A 119 14.70 -13.16 -7.74
N PHE A 120 14.18 -13.69 -8.85
CA PHE A 120 13.37 -14.91 -8.82
C PHE A 120 14.16 -16.11 -8.25
N GLU A 121 15.40 -16.32 -8.71
CA GLU A 121 16.28 -17.38 -8.15
C GLU A 121 16.57 -17.18 -6.65
N TRP A 122 16.70 -15.92 -6.21
CA TRP A 122 16.84 -15.61 -4.80
C TRP A 122 15.56 -15.95 -4.02
N GLN A 123 14.38 -15.65 -4.57
CA GLN A 123 13.10 -16.00 -3.92
C GLN A 123 12.94 -17.51 -3.77
N GLU A 124 13.31 -18.30 -4.80
CA GLU A 124 13.28 -19.77 -4.73
C GLU A 124 14.12 -20.31 -3.57
N LYS A 125 15.30 -19.72 -3.34
CA LYS A 125 16.21 -20.11 -2.25
C LYS A 125 15.71 -19.69 -0.87
N ASN A 126 15.01 -18.57 -0.76
CA ASN A 126 14.66 -17.95 0.52
C ASN A 126 13.16 -18.08 0.90
N MET A 127 12.32 -18.72 0.06
CA MET A 127 10.88 -18.84 0.28
C MET A 127 10.49 -19.40 1.67
N PRO A 128 11.14 -20.45 2.21
CA PRO A 128 10.80 -20.96 3.55
C PRO A 128 10.96 -19.90 4.64
N GLU A 129 11.99 -19.07 4.53
CA GLU A 129 12.29 -18.02 5.51
C GLU A 129 11.35 -16.81 5.38
N LEU A 130 10.96 -16.46 4.14
CA LEU A 130 9.94 -15.43 3.88
C LEU A 130 8.60 -15.81 4.49
N LEU A 131 8.18 -17.06 4.34
CA LEU A 131 6.95 -17.58 4.94
C LEU A 131 7.04 -17.64 6.47
N ALA A 132 8.24 -17.85 7.02
CA ALA A 132 8.51 -17.84 8.46
C ALA A 132 8.64 -16.42 9.07
N ARG A 133 8.49 -15.35 8.28
CA ARG A 133 8.58 -13.94 8.72
C ARG A 133 9.92 -13.59 9.36
N LEU A 134 11.00 -14.20 8.89
CA LEU A 134 12.33 -13.89 9.44
C LEU A 134 12.74 -12.47 9.03
N SER A 135 12.74 -11.57 10.01
CA SER A 135 12.88 -10.11 9.88
C SER A 135 14.12 -9.65 9.10
N ARG A 136 15.17 -10.46 9.08
CA ARG A 136 16.39 -10.18 8.31
C ARG A 136 16.16 -10.13 6.80
N LEU A 137 15.19 -10.88 6.27
CA LEU A 137 14.88 -10.93 4.84
C LEU A 137 13.83 -9.90 4.41
N GLY A 138 13.02 -9.38 5.33
CA GLY A 138 12.07 -8.29 5.02
C GLY A 138 12.78 -7.05 4.50
N LEU A 139 13.94 -6.73 5.08
CA LEU A 139 14.79 -5.62 4.65
C LEU A 139 15.43 -5.87 3.28
N ASP A 140 15.88 -7.09 2.99
CA ASP A 140 16.46 -7.44 1.67
C ASP A 140 15.38 -7.49 0.57
N MET A 141 14.17 -7.93 0.92
CA MET A 141 12.99 -7.88 0.07
C MET A 141 12.58 -6.45 -0.24
N GLU A 142 12.60 -5.54 0.73
CA GLU A 142 12.29 -4.12 0.51
C GLU A 142 13.38 -3.41 -0.31
N HIS A 143 14.66 -3.63 -0.02
CA HIS A 143 15.73 -3.04 -0.84
C HIS A 143 15.69 -3.58 -2.27
N GLY A 144 15.38 -4.87 -2.43
CA GLY A 144 15.24 -5.51 -3.73
C GLY A 144 13.98 -5.09 -4.48
N SER A 145 12.80 -5.13 -3.86
CA SER A 145 11.53 -4.79 -4.50
C SER A 145 11.34 -3.28 -4.56
N MET A 146 11.45 -2.53 -3.46
CA MET A 146 11.12 -1.10 -3.36
C MET A 146 12.11 -0.20 -4.12
N GLY A 147 13.41 -0.49 -4.02
CA GLY A 147 14.45 0.21 -4.80
C GLY A 147 14.31 -0.03 -6.31
N ARG A 148 13.72 -1.16 -6.72
CA ARG A 148 13.40 -1.46 -8.12
C ARG A 148 12.02 -0.93 -8.53
N LEU A 149 11.01 -0.98 -7.64
CA LEU A 149 9.63 -0.52 -7.81
C LEU A 149 9.53 0.96 -8.14
N SER A 150 10.34 1.81 -7.50
CA SER A 150 10.36 3.25 -7.80
C SER A 150 10.81 3.59 -9.22
N GLN A 151 11.34 2.62 -9.98
CA GLN A 151 11.70 2.78 -11.40
C GLN A 151 10.71 2.16 -12.38
N LEU A 152 9.59 1.59 -11.89
CA LEU A 152 8.65 0.79 -12.70
C LEU A 152 7.31 1.47 -12.99
N GLU A 153 6.98 2.56 -12.28
CA GLU A 153 5.75 3.34 -12.47
C GLU A 153 6.01 4.77 -12.94
#